data_AF-A0A560HX40-F1
#
_entry.id   AF-A0A560HX40-F1
#
_cell.length_a   1.000
_cell.length_b   1.000
_cell.length_c   1.000
_cell.angle_alpha   90.00
_cell.angle_beta   90.00
_cell.angle_gamma   90.00
#
_symmetry.space_group_name_H-M   'P 1'
#
loop_
_entity.id
_entity.type
_entity.pdbx_description
1 polymer ?
#
loop_
_entity_poly.entity_id
_entity_poly.type
_entity_poly.pdbx_seq_one_letter_code
_entity_poly.pdbx_strand_id
1 'polypeptide(L)'
;MSFATTKSIEGINARNKDLIQEVLTLYPEKTTKRRAKHLNVYGAGRSVSGVKSNLKSILGVMTIGGCAYADSKSVVWRPIKDMLHISYGPVRCGQYSWGRGATITPARLYRYVRDIPVYVRIPEKDIVFGGNKKLVKLIDELRKEKGEIAAQQNLLSTEPPRLPPRAKKERK
;
A
#
# COMPACT_ATOMS: atom_id res chain seq x y z
N MET A 1 9.91 32.54 -11.89
CA MET A 1 10.60 31.66 -12.86
C MET A 1 9.62 31.33 -13.97
N SER A 2 9.76 31.99 -15.11
CA SER A 2 8.84 31.92 -16.25
C SER A 2 8.98 30.58 -16.98
N PHE A 3 7.94 29.74 -16.93
CA PHE A 3 7.80 28.61 -17.84
C PHE A 3 7.35 29.13 -19.20
N ALA A 4 8.32 29.44 -20.07
CA ALA A 4 8.07 29.82 -21.44
C ALA A 4 8.02 28.60 -22.37
N THR A 5 6.90 28.54 -23.09
CA THR A 5 6.67 28.11 -24.48
C THR A 5 6.63 26.63 -24.86
N THR A 6 5.51 26.32 -25.53
CA THR A 6 5.19 25.15 -26.34
C THR A 6 6.30 24.83 -27.34
N LYS A 7 7.23 23.94 -26.96
CA LYS A 7 8.18 23.32 -27.91
C LYS A 7 7.44 22.26 -28.73
N SER A 8 7.76 22.16 -30.01
CA SER A 8 7.34 21.06 -30.89
C SER A 8 7.67 19.70 -30.25
N ILE A 9 6.89 18.66 -30.54
CA ILE A 9 7.08 17.30 -29.97
C ILE A 9 8.52 16.81 -30.20
N GLU A 10 9.11 17.13 -31.35
CA GLU A 10 10.48 16.79 -31.70
C GLU A 10 11.52 17.53 -30.85
N GLY A 11 11.31 18.83 -30.59
CA GLY A 11 12.19 19.63 -29.73
C GLY A 11 12.13 19.21 -28.25
N ILE A 12 10.98 18.73 -27.79
CA ILE A 12 10.83 18.15 -26.45
C ILE A 12 11.59 16.83 -26.36
N ASN A 13 11.49 15.99 -27.39
CA ASN A 13 12.14 14.69 -27.42
C ASN A 13 13.67 14.79 -27.45
N ALA A 14 14.23 15.77 -28.18
CA ALA A 14 15.67 16.04 -28.18
C ALA A 14 16.15 16.47 -26.78
N ARG A 15 15.50 17.47 -26.19
CA ARG A 15 15.81 17.94 -24.83
C ARG A 15 15.76 16.80 -23.80
N ASN A 16 14.76 15.94 -23.87
CA ASN A 16 14.61 14.83 -22.93
C ASN A 16 15.71 13.78 -23.07
N LYS A 17 16.24 13.55 -24.29
CA LYS A 17 17.39 12.65 -24.50
C LYS A 17 18.65 13.22 -23.86
N ASP A 18 18.88 14.53 -24.00
CA ASP A 18 20.05 15.20 -23.40
C ASP A 18 19.99 15.14 -21.87
N LEU A 19 18.83 15.40 -21.28
CA LEU A 19 18.60 15.27 -19.84
C LEU A 19 18.83 13.85 -19.32
N ILE A 20 18.42 12.83 -20.08
CA ILE A 20 18.67 11.43 -19.70
C ILE A 20 20.18 11.14 -19.68
N GLN A 21 20.95 11.66 -20.64
CA GLN A 21 22.41 11.47 -20.66
C GLN A 21 23.08 12.18 -19.49
N GLU A 22 22.70 13.42 -19.19
CA GLU A 22 23.21 14.17 -18.03
C GLU A 22 22.98 13.42 -16.71
N VAL A 23 21.80 12.82 -16.53
CA VAL A 23 21.51 12.02 -15.33
C VAL A 23 22.33 10.73 -15.29
N LEU A 24 22.67 10.15 -16.45
CA LEU A 24 23.40 8.89 -16.55
C LEU A 24 24.91 9.03 -16.31
N THR A 25 25.50 10.21 -16.50
CA THR A 25 26.93 10.45 -16.23
C THR A 25 27.27 10.45 -14.73
N LEU A 26 26.31 10.81 -13.87
CA LEU A 26 26.48 10.81 -12.41
C LEU A 26 26.59 9.40 -11.82
N TYR A 27 26.20 8.37 -12.58
CA TYR A 27 26.14 7.00 -12.10
C TYR A 27 27.41 6.20 -12.44
N PRO A 28 27.86 5.29 -11.56
CA PRO A 28 28.89 4.32 -11.88
C PRO A 28 28.51 3.43 -13.08
N GLU A 29 29.49 3.05 -13.90
CA GLU A 29 29.27 2.34 -15.19
C GLU A 29 28.31 1.15 -15.11
N LYS A 30 28.42 0.33 -14.05
CA LYS A 30 27.54 -0.86 -13.85
C LYS A 30 26.08 -0.46 -13.69
N THR A 31 25.81 0.63 -12.98
CA THR A 31 24.46 1.14 -12.71
C THR A 31 23.90 1.90 -13.91
N THR A 32 24.75 2.61 -14.65
CA THR A 32 24.40 3.31 -15.89
C THR A 32 23.85 2.36 -16.94
N LYS A 33 24.54 1.24 -17.20
CA LYS A 33 24.07 0.19 -18.15
C LYS A 33 22.72 -0.42 -17.78
N ARG A 34 22.37 -0.44 -16.48
CA ARG A 34 21.07 -0.94 -15.99
C ARG A 34 19.99 0.14 -16.07
N ARG A 35 20.26 1.36 -15.62
CA ARG A 35 19.30 2.48 -15.67
C ARG A 35 18.96 2.93 -17.09
N ALA A 36 19.92 2.87 -18.02
CA ALA A 36 19.68 3.21 -19.42
C ALA A 36 18.58 2.35 -20.07
N LYS A 37 18.32 1.14 -19.56
CA LYS A 37 17.22 0.27 -20.03
C LYS A 37 15.85 0.69 -19.51
N HIS A 38 15.81 1.51 -18.46
CA HIS A 38 14.61 1.97 -17.77
C HIS A 38 14.17 3.40 -18.18
N LEU A 39 15.06 4.15 -18.85
CA LEU A 39 14.80 5.53 -19.28
C LEU A 39 14.70 5.56 -20.80
N ASN A 40 13.57 6.05 -21.32
CA ASN A 40 13.43 6.37 -22.73
C ASN A 40 12.45 7.52 -22.92
N VAL A 41 12.52 8.16 -24.08
CA VAL A 41 11.61 9.21 -24.49
C VAL A 41 10.40 8.62 -25.18
N TYR A 42 9.23 9.18 -24.89
CA TYR A 42 7.98 8.77 -25.54
C TYR A 42 8.00 9.13 -27.03
N GLY A 43 7.75 8.13 -27.89
CA GLY A 43 7.55 8.33 -29.32
C GLY A 43 6.06 8.24 -29.65
N ALA A 44 5.51 9.27 -30.30
CA ALA A 44 4.13 9.24 -30.75
C ALA A 44 3.89 8.02 -31.66
N GLY A 45 2.87 7.21 -31.34
CA GLY A 45 2.49 6.03 -32.12
C GLY A 45 3.08 4.69 -31.67
N ARG A 46 3.94 4.64 -30.63
CA ARG A 46 4.35 3.38 -29.99
C ARG A 46 3.71 3.22 -28.62
N SER A 47 2.89 2.20 -28.45
CA SER A 47 2.25 1.85 -27.17
C SER A 47 3.25 1.39 -26.11
N VAL A 48 4.43 0.92 -26.53
CA VAL A 48 5.52 0.50 -25.63
C VAL A 48 6.81 1.18 -26.07
N SER A 49 7.32 2.12 -25.28
CA SER A 49 8.52 2.92 -25.56
C SER A 49 9.85 2.14 -25.44
N GLY A 50 9.87 0.82 -25.65
CA GLY A 50 11.09 -0.01 -25.57
C GLY A 50 11.76 -0.04 -24.19
N VAL A 51 11.09 0.48 -23.15
CA VAL A 51 11.57 0.49 -21.77
C VAL A 51 11.42 -0.91 -21.18
N LYS A 52 12.47 -1.43 -20.55
CA LYS A 52 12.37 -2.67 -19.78
C LYS A 52 11.78 -2.34 -18.41
N SER A 53 10.68 -2.97 -18.04
CA SER A 53 10.07 -2.87 -16.72
C SER A 53 10.22 -4.19 -15.95
N ASN A 54 9.81 -4.20 -14.67
CA ASN A 54 9.84 -5.40 -13.83
C ASN A 54 11.22 -6.08 -13.71
N LEU A 55 12.28 -5.27 -13.62
CA LEU A 55 13.62 -5.74 -13.27
C LEU A 55 13.90 -5.42 -11.81
N LYS A 56 14.80 -6.20 -11.19
CA LYS A 56 15.25 -5.96 -9.82
C LYS A 56 15.84 -4.56 -9.68
N SER A 57 15.38 -3.83 -8.67
CA SER A 57 15.94 -2.53 -8.30
C SER A 57 17.46 -2.63 -8.09
N ILE A 58 18.17 -1.57 -8.46
CA ILE A 58 19.60 -1.44 -8.19
C ILE A 58 19.78 -1.19 -6.67
N LEU A 59 20.91 -1.59 -6.10
CA LEU A 59 21.20 -1.30 -4.69
C LEU A 59 21.66 0.15 -4.54
N GLY A 60 21.22 0.83 -3.47
CA GLY A 60 21.69 2.19 -3.12
C GLY A 60 21.13 3.34 -3.97
N VAL A 61 20.13 3.07 -4.82
CA VAL A 61 19.57 4.08 -5.74
C VAL A 61 18.29 4.77 -5.25
N MET A 62 17.93 4.58 -3.98
CA MET A 62 16.68 5.10 -3.38
C MET A 62 15.45 4.80 -4.26
N THR A 63 15.18 3.51 -4.51
CA THR A 63 13.99 3.08 -5.25
C THR A 63 12.71 3.41 -4.48
N ILE A 64 11.67 3.80 -5.21
CA ILE A 64 10.33 4.09 -4.67
C ILE A 64 9.50 2.78 -4.57
N GLY A 65 10.02 1.67 -5.10
CA GLY A 65 9.34 0.37 -5.07
C GLY A 65 9.17 -0.16 -3.64
N GLY A 66 7.98 -0.70 -3.37
CA GLY A 66 7.67 -1.39 -2.13
C GLY A 66 8.13 -2.85 -2.10
N CYS A 67 7.65 -3.59 -1.09
CA CYS A 67 7.81 -5.03 -0.99
C CYS A 67 6.48 -5.74 -1.24
N ALA A 68 6.54 -7.01 -1.63
CA ALA A 68 5.34 -7.82 -1.90
C ALA A 68 4.36 -7.90 -0.71
N TYR A 69 4.84 -7.74 0.54
CA TYR A 69 3.98 -7.65 1.72
C TYR A 69 3.08 -6.40 1.71
N ALA A 70 3.62 -5.25 1.29
CA ALA A 70 2.85 -4.03 1.20
C ALA A 70 1.72 -4.19 0.16
N ASP A 71 2.04 -4.74 -1.01
CA ASP A 71 1.06 -4.94 -2.07
C ASP A 71 -0.01 -5.97 -1.69
N SER A 72 0.41 -7.14 -1.20
CA SER A 72 -0.54 -8.17 -0.76
C SER A 72 -1.42 -7.68 0.39
N LYS A 73 -0.84 -7.34 1.54
CA LYS A 73 -1.63 -7.02 2.73
C LYS A 73 -2.38 -5.71 2.56
N SER A 74 -1.70 -4.61 2.27
CA SER A 74 -2.33 -3.28 2.37
C SER A 74 -3.16 -2.89 1.15
N VAL A 75 -2.88 -3.45 -0.04
CA VAL A 75 -3.62 -3.11 -1.27
C VAL A 75 -4.69 -4.15 -1.57
N VAL A 76 -4.34 -5.44 -1.62
CA VAL A 76 -5.26 -6.49 -2.08
C VAL A 76 -6.13 -7.05 -0.94
N TRP A 77 -5.51 -7.42 0.18
CA TRP A 77 -6.21 -8.14 1.26
C TRP A 77 -6.98 -7.20 2.19
N ARG A 78 -6.37 -6.08 2.61
CA ARG A 78 -6.95 -5.13 3.59
C ARG A 78 -8.33 -4.55 3.25
N PRO A 79 -8.74 -4.40 1.97
CA PRO A 79 -10.12 -4.00 1.65
C PRO A 79 -11.20 -5.02 2.03
N ILE A 80 -10.85 -6.27 2.34
CA ILE A 80 -11.80 -7.31 2.75
C ILE A 80 -12.20 -7.08 4.21
N LYS A 81 -13.47 -6.76 4.46
CA LYS A 81 -13.97 -6.32 5.78
C LYS A 81 -14.29 -7.48 6.74
N ASP A 82 -14.57 -8.66 6.18
CA ASP A 82 -15.08 -9.80 6.93
C ASP A 82 -13.97 -10.79 7.34
N MET A 83 -12.71 -10.44 7.06
CA MET A 83 -11.53 -11.23 7.38
C MET A 83 -10.60 -10.47 8.32
N LEU A 84 -9.95 -11.19 9.22
CA LEU A 84 -8.87 -10.63 10.03
C LEU A 84 -7.54 -10.94 9.37
N HIS A 85 -6.79 -9.90 8.99
CA HIS A 85 -5.49 -10.05 8.36
C HIS A 85 -4.38 -10.03 9.42
N ILE A 86 -3.83 -11.21 9.70
CA ILE A 86 -2.71 -11.37 10.63
C ILE A 86 -1.40 -11.09 9.89
N SER A 87 -0.65 -10.10 10.37
CA SER A 87 0.72 -9.88 9.93
C SER A 87 1.67 -10.77 10.71
N TYR A 88 2.04 -11.91 10.14
CA TYR A 88 3.04 -12.78 10.73
C TYR A 88 4.45 -12.27 10.39
N GLY A 89 5.18 -11.79 11.39
CA GLY A 89 6.49 -11.18 11.20
C GLY A 89 6.82 -10.17 12.30
N PRO A 90 7.97 -9.49 12.22
CA PRO A 90 8.32 -8.45 13.18
C PRO A 90 7.25 -7.33 13.20
N VAL A 91 7.06 -6.73 14.37
CA VAL A 91 6.04 -5.68 14.65
C VAL A 91 6.02 -4.54 13.62
N ARG A 92 7.18 -4.20 13.08
CA ARG A 92 7.41 -3.02 12.25
C ARG A 92 6.59 -3.02 10.94
N CYS A 93 6.45 -4.17 10.27
CA CYS A 93 5.68 -4.26 9.02
C CYS A 93 4.18 -4.02 9.24
N GLY A 94 3.65 -4.55 10.36
CA GLY A 94 2.25 -4.34 10.76
C GLY A 94 1.96 -2.88 11.09
N GLN A 95 2.85 -2.24 11.85
CA GLN A 95 2.71 -0.84 12.24
C GLN A 95 2.81 0.12 11.04
N TYR A 96 3.75 -0.10 10.13
CA TYR A 96 3.93 0.80 8.98
C TYR A 96 2.82 0.69 7.93
N SER A 97 2.13 -0.45 7.87
CA SER A 97 0.96 -0.63 7.00
C SER A 97 -0.33 -0.12 7.67
N TRP A 98 -0.28 0.28 8.93
CA TRP A 98 -1.44 0.79 9.64
C TRP A 98 -1.84 2.17 9.10
N GLY A 99 -3.12 2.32 8.74
CA GLY A 99 -3.64 3.58 8.19
C GLY A 99 -3.22 3.88 6.75
N ARG A 100 -2.41 3.02 6.12
CA ARG A 100 -2.03 3.14 4.70
C ARG A 100 -2.85 2.19 3.84
N GLY A 101 -3.39 2.70 2.75
CA GLY A 101 -4.28 1.97 1.82
C GLY A 101 -5.64 2.65 1.68
N ALA A 102 -6.07 2.83 0.43
CA ALA A 102 -7.30 3.53 0.08
C ALA A 102 -8.50 2.88 0.77
N THR A 103 -9.19 3.63 1.63
CA THR A 103 -10.52 3.24 2.06
C THR A 103 -11.53 4.28 1.60
N ILE A 104 -12.17 3.99 0.48
CA ILE A 104 -13.42 4.60 0.05
C ILE A 104 -14.53 3.74 0.64
N THR A 105 -14.95 3.98 1.89
CA THR A 105 -16.32 3.58 2.29
C THR A 105 -16.78 4.33 3.54
N PRO A 106 -17.95 5.01 3.48
CA PRO A 106 -18.60 5.57 4.65
C PRO A 106 -19.47 4.49 5.30
N ALA A 107 -18.93 3.76 6.27
CA ALA A 107 -19.78 2.93 7.13
C ALA A 107 -19.18 2.91 8.55
N ARG A 108 -19.85 3.59 9.47
CA ARG A 108 -19.52 3.69 10.90
C ARG A 108 -19.51 2.32 11.61
N LEU A 109 -20.08 1.28 11.02
CA LEU A 109 -20.40 0.03 11.70
C LEU A 109 -19.32 -1.07 11.63
N TYR A 110 -18.36 -0.99 10.70
CA TYR A 110 -17.34 -2.04 10.47
C TYR A 110 -15.91 -1.54 10.68
N ARG A 111 -15.72 -0.64 11.64
CA ARG A 111 -14.45 0.05 11.88
C ARG A 111 -13.44 -0.78 12.69
N TYR A 112 -13.88 -1.87 13.33
CA TYR A 112 -13.05 -2.59 14.30
C TYR A 112 -12.05 -3.57 13.67
N VAL A 113 -12.44 -4.38 12.68
CA VAL A 113 -11.53 -5.37 12.06
C VAL A 113 -10.52 -4.72 11.10
N ARG A 114 -10.93 -3.65 10.41
CA ARG A 114 -10.10 -2.97 9.41
C ARG A 114 -8.96 -2.16 10.03
N ASP A 115 -9.20 -1.56 11.19
CA ASP A 115 -8.30 -0.55 11.76
C ASP A 115 -7.47 -1.08 12.95
N ILE A 116 -7.62 -2.35 13.37
CA ILE A 116 -6.76 -2.97 14.38
C ILE A 116 -5.63 -3.75 13.68
N PRO A 117 -4.36 -3.33 13.83
CA PRO A 117 -3.24 -4.08 13.30
C PRO A 117 -3.00 -5.33 14.17
N VAL A 118 -3.46 -6.49 13.70
CA VAL A 118 -3.10 -7.77 14.34
C VAL A 118 -1.78 -8.26 13.78
N TYR A 119 -0.75 -8.29 14.62
CA TYR A 119 0.58 -8.81 14.26
C TYR A 119 1.10 -9.74 15.34
N VAL A 120 1.84 -10.76 14.91
CA VAL A 120 2.49 -11.71 15.82
C VAL A 120 3.85 -11.16 16.18
N ARG A 121 4.08 -10.72 17.42
CA ARG A 121 5.43 -10.33 17.84
C ARG A 121 6.32 -11.57 17.89
N ILE A 122 7.23 -11.70 16.93
CA ILE A 122 8.23 -12.78 16.87
C ILE A 122 9.52 -12.29 17.60
N PRO A 123 9.76 -12.66 18.87
CA PRO A 123 11.07 -12.51 19.51
C PRO A 123 12.13 -13.41 18.86
N GLU A 124 13.39 -13.11 19.15
CA GLU A 124 14.57 -13.84 18.63
C GLU A 124 14.50 -15.36 18.86
N LYS A 125 13.97 -15.79 20.02
CA LYS A 125 13.74 -17.22 20.30
C LYS A 125 12.89 -17.91 19.23
N ASP A 126 11.85 -17.24 18.73
CA ASP A 126 10.97 -17.83 17.71
C ASP A 126 11.54 -17.69 16.29
N ILE A 127 12.52 -16.80 16.10
CA ILE A 127 13.30 -16.76 14.85
C ILE A 127 14.20 -17.99 14.78
N VAL A 128 14.83 -18.37 15.90
CA VAL A 128 15.72 -19.54 15.98
C VAL A 128 14.96 -20.86 15.99
N PHE A 129 13.90 -20.98 16.80
CA PHE A 129 13.16 -22.23 16.99
C PHE A 129 11.89 -22.36 16.14
N GLY A 130 11.54 -21.31 15.38
CA GLY A 130 10.32 -21.24 14.58
C GLY A 130 9.09 -20.84 15.40
N GLY A 131 8.25 -19.97 14.82
CA GLY A 131 7.06 -19.40 15.48
C GLY A 131 5.73 -20.13 15.25
N ASN A 132 5.73 -21.31 14.59
CA ASN A 132 4.49 -22.01 14.21
C ASN A 132 3.58 -22.31 15.41
N LYS A 133 4.15 -22.73 16.54
CA LYS A 133 3.39 -23.02 17.77
C LYS A 133 2.68 -21.78 18.32
N LYS A 134 3.28 -20.59 18.15
CA LYS A 134 2.67 -19.32 18.58
C LYS A 134 1.60 -18.86 17.61
N LEU A 135 1.77 -19.11 16.31
CA LEU A 135 0.75 -18.78 15.32
C LEU A 135 -0.55 -19.56 15.58
N VAL A 136 -0.46 -20.86 15.89
CA VAL A 136 -1.65 -21.67 16.23
C VAL A 136 -2.34 -21.14 17.49
N LYS A 137 -1.59 -20.91 18.57
CA LYS A 137 -2.13 -20.34 19.81
C LYS A 137 -2.82 -18.99 19.59
N LEU A 138 -2.22 -18.12 18.78
CA LEU A 138 -2.80 -16.83 18.45
C LEU A 138 -4.11 -16.98 17.65
N ILE A 139 -4.18 -17.92 16.71
CA ILE A 139 -5.42 -18.19 15.97
C ILE A 139 -6.52 -18.67 16.93
N ASP A 140 -6.18 -19.53 17.90
CA ASP A 140 -7.12 -19.99 18.91
C ASP A 140 -7.59 -18.85 19.85
N GLU A 141 -6.68 -17.97 20.27
CA GLU A 141 -6.98 -16.76 21.05
C GLU A 141 -7.91 -15.82 20.27
N LEU A 142 -7.57 -15.52 19.01
CA LEU A 142 -8.39 -14.67 18.14
C LEU A 142 -9.76 -15.29 17.84
N ARG A 143 -9.86 -16.62 17.78
CA ARG A 143 -11.15 -17.31 17.61
C ARG A 143 -12.03 -17.14 18.85
N LYS A 144 -11.45 -17.21 20.05
CA LYS A 144 -12.17 -16.99 21.32
C LYS A 144 -12.62 -15.54 21.44
N GLU A 145 -11.72 -14.57 21.24
CA GLU A 145 -12.03 -13.14 21.30
C GLU A 145 -13.04 -12.71 20.22
N LYS A 146 -12.96 -13.26 19.00
CA LYS A 146 -13.97 -13.00 17.97
C LYS A 146 -15.35 -13.53 18.34
N GLY A 147 -15.44 -14.61 19.12
CA GLY A 147 -16.71 -15.07 19.67
C GLY A 147 -17.35 -14.05 20.60
N GLU A 148 -16.53 -13.36 21.40
CA GLU A 148 -16.96 -12.29 22.31
C GLU A 148 -17.32 -11.00 21.56
N ILE A 149 -16.54 -10.63 20.53
CA ILE A 149 -16.83 -9.48 19.67
C ILE A 149 -18.10 -9.71 18.83
N ALA A 150 -18.31 -10.92 18.30
CA ALA A 150 -19.54 -11.29 17.59
C ALA A 150 -20.76 -11.29 18.52
N ALA A 151 -20.59 -11.70 19.78
CA ALA A 151 -21.64 -11.60 20.80
C ALA A 151 -22.00 -10.14 21.12
N GLN A 152 -21.00 -9.24 21.18
CA GLN A 152 -21.23 -7.79 21.33
C GLN A 152 -21.86 -7.16 20.08
N GLN A 153 -21.56 -7.70 18.88
CA GLN A 153 -22.12 -7.26 17.60
C GLN A 153 -23.62 -7.56 17.48
N ASN A 154 -24.09 -8.65 18.10
CA ASN A 154 -25.51 -9.00 18.20
C ASN A 154 -26.30 -8.15 19.21
N LEU A 155 -25.63 -7.53 20.19
CA LEU A 155 -26.27 -6.61 21.14
C LEU A 155 -26.47 -5.21 20.56
N LEU A 156 -25.61 -4.78 19.62
CA LEU A 156 -25.65 -3.44 19.02
C LEU A 156 -26.62 -3.34 17.83
N SER A 157 -27.09 -4.48 17.29
CA SER A 157 -28.03 -4.53 16.17
C SER A 157 -29.50 -4.47 16.59
N THR A 158 -29.82 -4.55 17.89
CA THR A 158 -31.20 -4.55 18.41
C THR A 158 -31.75 -3.17 18.78
N GLU A 159 -30.95 -2.10 18.73
CA GLU A 159 -31.46 -0.74 18.94
C GLU A 159 -31.74 -0.03 17.61
N PRO A 160 -33.01 0.22 17.25
CA PRO A 160 -33.32 0.97 16.04
C PRO A 160 -32.81 2.41 16.18
N PRO A 161 -32.28 3.01 15.09
CA PRO A 161 -31.73 4.35 15.14
C PRO A 161 -32.81 5.37 15.50
N ARG A 162 -32.70 6.00 16.68
CA ARG A 162 -33.46 7.22 17.01
C ARG A 162 -32.96 8.33 16.08
N LEU A 163 -33.65 8.51 14.95
CA LEU A 163 -33.45 9.68 14.13
C LEU A 163 -33.87 10.91 14.95
N PRO A 164 -33.03 11.96 15.09
CA PRO A 164 -33.50 13.22 15.61
C PRO A 164 -34.60 13.76 14.67
N PRO A 165 -35.68 14.35 15.21
CA PRO A 165 -36.77 14.88 14.37
C PRO A 165 -36.19 15.87 13.35
N ARG A 166 -36.40 15.60 12.06
CA ARG A 166 -36.02 16.52 10.97
C ARG A 166 -36.68 17.86 11.24
N ALA A 167 -35.90 18.86 11.61
CA ALA A 167 -36.34 20.25 11.64
C ALA A 167 -36.88 20.60 10.23
N LYS A 168 -38.17 20.92 10.15
CA LYS A 168 -38.80 21.43 8.93
C LYS A 168 -38.08 22.73 8.57
N LYS A 169 -37.33 22.72 7.48
CA LYS A 169 -36.73 23.93 6.91
C LYS A 169 -37.87 24.73 6.30
N GLU A 170 -38.44 25.66 7.06
CA GLU A 170 -39.38 26.65 6.54
C GLU A 170 -38.69 27.42 5.41
N ARG A 171 -39.24 27.30 4.20
CA ARG A 171 -38.93 28.20 3.10
C ARG A 171 -39.63 29.52 3.39
N LYS A 172 -38.84 30.57 3.63
CA LYS A 172 -39.21 31.96 3.36
C LYS A 172 -38.26 32.48 2.29
#